data_AF-A0A1M5TTL5-F1
#
_entry.id   AF-A0A1M5TTL5-F1
#
_cell.length_a   1.000
_cell.length_b   1.000
_cell.length_c   1.000
_cell.angle_alpha   90.00
_cell.angle_beta   90.00
_cell.angle_gamma   90.00
#
_symmetry.space_group_name_H-M   'P 1'
#
loop_
_entity.id
_entity.type
_entity.pdbx_description
1 polymer ?
#
loop_
_entity_poly.entity_id
_entity_poly.type
_entity_poly.pdbx_seq_one_letter_code
_entity_poly.pdbx_strand_id
1 'polypeptide(L)'
;MGKYDSHLIPQLDLTHKQISANARQAIKSVLDQDLKNPDKLQRFLSVLLGYDNKHLYLQALRAPNPAQEAESVSDAPHTSLICDTCGEPILSPSDGMLEWKCVDSRCTGLRVVHSRPASPFVNDWQDQDEWGNYGCQYSQSTIWEKEKGTLCDMHLYRFFGADGIQTLKELKHSGLGEDELNTMLFRLHGFGDSRAHQTKVNPIRHVRMNMNNNPTTEQLASLIADCDDTAGNHCLWVERNGTVHITRLDSDTFSGRGLEEITPEMLIRAPVFHVGHGDTGTDAAKETGYVNAWLRRLEEAWEAQLPSSRCLYID
;
A
#
# COMPACT_ATOMS: atom_id res chain seq x y z
N MET A 1 -8.80 -6.74 -72.30
CA MET A 1 -8.45 -8.18 -72.35
C MET A 1 -7.00 -8.32 -71.88
N GLY A 2 -6.81 -8.65 -70.60
CA GLY A 2 -5.52 -8.96 -70.01
C GLY A 2 -5.78 -9.92 -68.87
N LYS A 3 -5.45 -11.19 -69.05
CA LYS A 3 -5.64 -12.25 -68.06
C LYS A 3 -4.54 -12.10 -67.00
N TYR A 4 -4.91 -11.89 -65.75
CA TYR A 4 -4.00 -12.05 -64.62
C TYR A 4 -4.03 -13.52 -64.18
N ASP A 5 -2.84 -14.11 -64.18
CA ASP A 5 -2.57 -15.50 -63.83
C ASP A 5 -2.71 -15.70 -62.32
N SER A 6 -3.56 -16.65 -61.90
CA SER A 6 -3.96 -16.87 -60.50
C SER A 6 -3.16 -17.95 -59.79
N HIS A 7 -1.91 -18.21 -60.21
CA HIS A 7 -1.06 -19.22 -59.58
C HIS A 7 0.28 -18.61 -59.17
N LEU A 8 0.38 -18.20 -57.90
CA LEU A 8 1.55 -18.28 -57.02
C LEU A 8 1.29 -17.48 -55.74
N ILE A 9 0.58 -18.08 -54.78
CA ILE A 9 0.69 -17.70 -53.37
C ILE A 9 1.03 -18.98 -52.60
N PRO A 10 2.23 -19.12 -52.02
CA PRO A 10 2.46 -20.16 -51.04
C PRO A 10 1.62 -19.83 -49.81
N GLN A 11 0.77 -20.77 -49.38
CA GLN A 11 0.12 -20.68 -48.07
C GLN A 11 1.20 -20.74 -46.98
N LEU A 12 1.55 -19.58 -46.45
CA LEU A 12 2.36 -19.44 -45.25
C LEU A 12 1.42 -19.61 -44.06
N ASP A 13 1.28 -20.85 -43.59
CA ASP A 13 0.67 -21.15 -42.30
C ASP A 13 1.69 -20.78 -41.21
N LEU A 14 1.59 -19.54 -40.72
CA LEU A 14 2.45 -19.02 -39.66
C LEU A 14 1.65 -18.98 -38.36
N THR A 15 2.16 -19.68 -37.35
CA THR A 15 1.59 -19.65 -36.00
C THR A 15 1.60 -18.23 -35.43
N HIS A 16 0.66 -17.94 -34.52
CA HIS A 16 0.52 -16.63 -33.83
C HIS A 16 1.85 -16.12 -33.21
N LYS A 17 2.74 -17.05 -32.86
CA LYS A 17 4.09 -16.77 -32.33
C LYS A 17 5.02 -16.18 -33.39
N GLN A 18 4.99 -16.68 -34.64
CA GLN A 18 5.79 -16.15 -35.75
C GLN A 18 5.33 -14.75 -36.18
N ILE A 19 4.01 -14.51 -36.18
CA ILE A 19 3.44 -13.19 -36.50
C ILE A 19 3.93 -12.15 -35.48
N SER A 20 4.01 -12.51 -34.20
CA SER A 20 4.50 -11.61 -33.14
C SER A 20 6.00 -11.31 -33.23
N ALA A 21 6.82 -12.28 -33.64
CA ALA A 21 8.27 -12.10 -33.78
C ALA A 21 8.60 -11.23 -35.00
N ASN A 22 7.93 -11.50 -36.13
CA ASN A 22 8.08 -10.70 -37.35
C ASN A 22 7.56 -9.28 -37.16
N ALA A 23 6.46 -9.09 -36.43
CA ALA A 23 5.96 -7.77 -36.06
C ALA A 23 6.96 -7.03 -35.17
N ARG A 24 7.54 -7.68 -34.14
CA ARG A 24 8.55 -7.06 -33.27
C ARG A 24 9.83 -6.70 -34.03
N GLN A 25 10.27 -7.54 -34.95
CA GLN A 25 11.48 -7.27 -35.75
C GLN A 25 11.25 -6.19 -36.81
N ALA A 26 10.05 -6.13 -37.42
CA ALA A 26 9.65 -5.04 -38.29
C ALA A 26 9.51 -3.71 -37.53
N ILE A 27 8.92 -3.72 -36.32
CA ILE A 27 8.82 -2.54 -35.45
C ILE A 27 10.22 -2.05 -35.05
N LYS A 28 11.13 -2.96 -34.69
CA LYS A 28 12.50 -2.62 -34.31
C LYS A 28 13.30 -2.03 -35.50
N SER A 29 13.15 -2.61 -36.69
CA SER A 29 13.75 -2.11 -37.94
C SER A 29 13.24 -0.72 -38.33
N VAL A 30 11.94 -0.44 -38.12
CA VAL A 30 11.34 0.86 -38.42
C VAL A 30 11.75 1.91 -37.38
N LEU A 31 11.81 1.54 -36.09
CA LEU A 31 12.28 2.42 -35.03
C LEU A 31 13.76 2.79 -35.24
N ASP A 32 14.63 1.84 -35.58
CA ASP A 32 16.06 2.10 -35.74
C ASP A 32 16.40 2.97 -36.97
N GLN A 33 15.56 2.99 -38.02
CA GLN A 33 15.83 3.77 -39.24
C GLN A 33 15.10 5.13 -39.30
N ASP A 34 13.93 5.29 -38.66
CA ASP A 34 13.06 6.47 -38.86
C ASP A 34 12.86 7.36 -37.62
N LEU A 35 13.46 7.06 -36.46
CA LEU A 35 13.35 7.86 -35.21
C LEU A 35 13.87 9.32 -35.30
N LYS A 36 14.43 9.75 -36.44
CA LYS A 36 14.86 11.13 -36.67
C LYS A 36 13.79 12.02 -37.32
N ASN A 37 12.67 11.45 -37.80
CA ASN A 37 11.60 12.22 -38.44
C ASN A 37 10.27 12.11 -37.66
N PRO A 38 9.87 13.16 -36.92
CA PRO A 38 8.71 13.12 -36.04
C PRO A 38 7.38 12.90 -36.78
N ASP A 39 7.25 13.36 -38.02
CA ASP A 39 5.99 13.23 -38.79
C ASP A 39 5.74 11.78 -39.25
N LYS A 40 6.81 11.04 -39.54
CA LYS A 40 6.72 9.61 -39.91
C LYS A 40 6.36 8.75 -38.71
N LEU A 41 6.99 9.01 -37.56
CA LEU A 41 6.67 8.33 -36.30
C LEU A 41 5.19 8.56 -35.92
N GLN A 42 4.70 9.78 -36.13
CA GLN A 42 3.32 10.15 -35.85
C GLN A 42 2.30 9.39 -36.71
N ARG A 43 2.60 9.18 -38.01
CA ARG A 43 1.74 8.38 -38.91
C ARG A 43 1.77 6.89 -38.57
N PHE A 44 2.95 6.36 -38.25
CA PHE A 44 3.12 4.95 -37.87
C PHE A 44 2.33 4.58 -36.62
N LEU A 45 2.39 5.41 -35.57
CA LEU A 45 1.66 5.20 -34.32
C LEU A 45 0.13 5.30 -34.52
N SER A 46 -0.33 6.15 -35.44
CA SER A 46 -1.76 6.32 -35.74
C SER A 46 -2.37 5.08 -36.43
N VAL A 47 -1.55 4.28 -37.12
CA VAL A 47 -1.98 3.02 -37.78
C VAL A 47 -1.96 1.83 -36.81
N LEU A 48 -0.98 1.79 -35.88
CA LEU A 48 -0.77 0.66 -34.98
C LEU A 48 -1.66 0.65 -33.73
N LEU A 49 -2.01 1.83 -33.19
CA LEU A 49 -2.63 1.92 -31.85
C LEU A 49 -4.10 2.34 -31.85
N GLY A 50 -4.68 2.59 -33.03
CA GLY A 50 -5.99 3.24 -33.15
C GLY A 50 -5.96 4.69 -32.64
N TYR A 51 -6.92 5.51 -33.06
CA TYR A 51 -6.94 6.94 -32.73
C TYR A 51 -7.07 7.21 -31.22
N ASP A 52 -7.72 6.31 -30.47
CA ASP A 52 -8.11 6.56 -29.07
C ASP A 52 -6.97 6.44 -28.05
N ASN A 53 -5.86 5.78 -28.39
CA ASN A 53 -4.71 5.59 -27.47
C ASN A 53 -3.51 6.48 -27.81
N LYS A 54 -3.64 7.34 -28.82
CA LYS A 54 -2.56 8.20 -29.36
C LYS A 54 -1.98 9.17 -28.33
N HIS A 55 -2.83 9.71 -27.45
CA HIS A 55 -2.41 10.72 -26.47
C HIS A 55 -1.54 10.12 -25.36
N LEU A 56 -1.92 8.95 -24.83
CA LEU A 56 -1.24 8.29 -23.72
C LEU A 56 0.21 7.88 -24.08
N TYR A 57 0.43 7.41 -25.31
CA TYR A 57 1.76 7.00 -25.76
C TYR A 57 2.69 8.18 -26.05
N LEU A 58 2.17 9.27 -26.65
CA LEU A 58 2.95 10.49 -26.87
C LEU A 58 3.30 11.19 -25.55
N GLN A 59 2.47 11.05 -24.52
CA GLN A 59 2.73 11.51 -23.17
C GLN A 59 3.84 10.66 -22.50
N ALA A 60 3.83 9.34 -22.71
CA ALA A 60 4.87 8.43 -22.21
C ALA A 60 6.25 8.62 -22.88
N LEU A 61 6.31 9.00 -24.16
CA LEU A 61 7.56 9.30 -24.87
C LEU A 61 8.17 10.66 -24.51
N ARG A 62 7.36 11.59 -23.99
CA ARG A 62 7.80 12.92 -23.53
C ARG A 62 8.13 12.94 -22.05
N ALA A 63 7.72 11.93 -21.29
CA ALA A 63 8.15 11.75 -19.92
C ALA A 63 9.66 11.47 -19.91
N PRO A 64 10.46 12.17 -19.09
CA PRO A 64 11.85 11.80 -18.87
C PRO A 64 11.95 10.36 -18.33
N ASN A 65 13.10 9.75 -18.54
CA ASN A 65 13.36 8.38 -18.13
C ASN A 65 13.04 8.22 -16.63
N PRO A 66 12.13 7.32 -16.21
CA PRO A 66 11.73 7.18 -14.81
C PRO A 66 12.91 6.82 -13.88
N ALA A 67 14.00 6.26 -14.42
CA ALA A 67 15.22 6.01 -13.67
C ALA A 67 16.02 7.29 -13.35
N GLN A 68 15.86 8.38 -14.12
CA GLN A 68 16.63 9.62 -13.94
C GLN A 68 15.94 10.65 -13.05
N GLU A 69 14.61 10.63 -12.92
CA GLU A 69 13.90 11.52 -11.96
C GLU A 69 14.02 11.02 -10.52
N ALA A 70 14.06 9.69 -10.31
CA ALA A 70 14.22 9.07 -9.00
C ALA A 70 15.55 9.44 -8.32
N GLU A 71 16.60 9.74 -9.08
CA GLU A 71 17.92 10.13 -8.55
C GLU A 71 18.00 11.60 -8.10
N SER A 72 16.98 12.42 -8.35
CA SER A 72 17.02 13.88 -8.08
C SER A 72 16.12 14.37 -6.94
N VAL A 73 15.33 13.48 -6.35
CA VAL A 73 14.48 13.81 -5.20
C VAL A 73 15.30 13.64 -3.93
N SER A 74 15.78 14.77 -3.40
CA SER A 74 16.67 14.88 -2.23
C SER A 74 16.22 14.09 -1.00
N ASP A 75 17.21 13.61 -0.23
CA ASP A 75 17.23 12.88 1.05
C ASP A 75 16.41 13.47 2.23
N ALA A 76 15.23 14.05 1.99
CA ALA A 76 14.30 14.30 3.07
C ALA A 76 13.89 12.95 3.66
N PRO A 77 13.88 12.79 5.00
CA PRO A 77 13.43 11.55 5.62
C PRO A 77 11.97 11.34 5.24
N HIS A 78 11.74 10.51 4.22
CA HIS A 78 10.41 10.05 3.90
C HIS A 78 9.92 9.32 5.15
N THR A 79 8.87 9.88 5.77
CA THR A 79 8.09 9.16 6.78
C THR A 79 7.80 7.78 6.20
N SER A 80 8.28 6.73 6.86
CA SER A 80 8.15 5.36 6.38
C SER A 80 6.67 5.06 6.16
N LEU A 81 6.25 5.01 4.90
CA LEU A 81 4.87 4.68 4.57
C LEU A 81 4.64 3.22 4.91
N ILE A 82 3.56 2.93 5.62
CA ILE A 82 3.18 1.56 5.93
C ILE A 82 2.23 1.07 4.84
N CYS A 83 2.52 -0.11 4.30
CA CYS A 83 1.64 -0.79 3.37
C CYS A 83 0.35 -1.21 4.09
N ASP A 84 -0.79 -0.75 3.56
CA ASP A 84 -2.12 -1.10 4.05
C ASP A 84 -2.50 -2.55 3.75
N THR A 85 -1.59 -3.33 3.17
CA THR A 85 -1.81 -4.75 3.00
C THR A 85 -1.07 -5.57 4.03
N CYS A 86 0.26 -5.57 3.97
CA CYS A 86 1.06 -6.43 4.83
C CYS A 86 1.39 -5.79 6.19
N GLY A 87 1.21 -4.48 6.35
CA GLY A 87 1.67 -3.76 7.54
C GLY A 87 3.17 -3.46 7.57
N GLU A 88 3.93 -3.91 6.57
CA GLU A 88 5.37 -3.65 6.47
C GLU A 88 5.67 -2.26 5.88
N PRO A 89 6.82 -1.66 6.21
CA PRO A 89 7.22 -0.39 5.64
C PRO A 89 7.51 -0.49 4.14
N ILE A 90 7.17 0.57 3.42
CA ILE A 90 7.55 0.84 2.04
C ILE A 90 8.82 1.69 2.11
N LEU A 91 9.95 1.08 1.76
CA LEU A 91 11.28 1.67 1.95
C LEU A 91 11.59 2.79 0.96
N SER A 92 10.96 2.78 -0.22
CA SER A 92 11.10 3.83 -1.23
C SER A 92 9.78 4.10 -1.97
N PRO A 93 9.57 5.30 -2.52
CA PRO A 93 8.40 5.59 -3.37
C PRO A 93 8.25 4.68 -4.61
N SER A 94 9.33 4.08 -5.10
CA SER A 94 9.27 3.07 -6.18
C SER A 94 8.73 1.71 -5.71
N ASP A 95 8.87 1.42 -4.42
CA ASP A 95 8.41 0.17 -3.80
C ASP A 95 6.93 0.20 -3.43
N GLY A 96 6.23 1.31 -3.69
CA GLY A 96 4.83 1.46 -3.34
C GLY A 96 3.94 1.98 -4.46
N MET A 97 2.66 1.70 -4.31
CA MET A 97 1.56 2.12 -5.16
C MET A 97 0.46 2.74 -4.33
N LEU A 98 -0.20 3.73 -4.90
CA LEU A 98 -1.53 4.13 -4.49
C LEU A 98 -2.54 3.41 -5.39
N GLU A 99 -3.49 2.69 -4.81
CA GLU A 99 -4.52 1.97 -5.58
C GLU A 99 -5.93 2.19 -5.02
N TRP A 100 -6.92 2.06 -5.88
CA TRP A 100 -8.34 2.18 -5.56
C TRP A 100 -9.19 1.42 -6.58
N LYS A 101 -10.44 1.12 -6.23
CA LYS A 101 -11.36 0.40 -7.13
C LYS A 101 -12.50 1.32 -7.56
N CYS A 102 -13.00 1.11 -8.77
CA CYS A 102 -14.10 1.89 -9.35
C CYS A 102 -15.21 0.98 -9.86
N VAL A 103 -16.43 1.14 -9.34
CA VAL A 103 -17.63 0.37 -9.72
C VAL A 103 -18.76 1.37 -10.03
N ASP A 104 -19.35 1.27 -11.22
CA ASP A 104 -20.44 2.16 -11.68
C ASP A 104 -20.13 3.65 -11.45
N SER A 105 -18.94 4.09 -11.88
CA SER A 105 -18.44 5.47 -11.72
C SER A 105 -18.20 5.95 -10.28
N ARG A 106 -18.36 5.08 -9.26
CA ARG A 106 -17.96 5.37 -7.89
C ARG A 106 -16.62 4.72 -7.59
N CYS A 107 -15.66 5.49 -7.12
CA CYS A 107 -14.36 4.97 -6.71
C CYS A 107 -14.25 4.95 -5.19
N THR A 108 -13.64 3.90 -4.65
CA THR A 108 -13.51 3.67 -3.20
C THR A 108 -12.24 2.86 -2.90
N GLY A 109 -11.87 2.80 -1.62
CA GLY A 109 -10.80 1.92 -1.15
C GLY A 109 -9.41 2.43 -1.52
N LEU A 110 -9.23 3.76 -1.51
CA LEU A 110 -7.93 4.38 -1.74
C LEU A 110 -6.94 3.96 -0.66
N ARG A 111 -5.87 3.28 -1.06
CA ARG A 111 -4.89 2.70 -0.13
C ARG A 111 -3.47 2.73 -0.68
N VAL A 112 -2.51 2.73 0.23
CA VAL A 112 -1.07 2.61 -0.07
C VAL A 112 -0.64 1.16 0.10
N VAL A 113 -0.03 0.56 -0.91
CA VAL A 113 0.42 -0.83 -0.88
C VAL A 113 1.80 -0.98 -1.50
N HIS A 114 2.51 -2.08 -1.25
CA HIS A 114 3.73 -2.37 -2.00
C HIS A 114 3.45 -2.52 -3.49
N SER A 115 4.40 -2.06 -4.30
CA SER A 115 4.48 -2.46 -5.70
C SER A 115 4.69 -3.97 -5.78
N ARG A 116 4.22 -4.63 -6.84
CA ARG A 116 4.31 -6.08 -6.96
C ARG A 116 5.74 -6.60 -6.74
N PRO A 117 6.80 -6.05 -7.35
CA PRO A 117 8.17 -6.52 -7.11
C PRO A 117 8.66 -6.34 -5.67
N ALA A 118 8.10 -5.39 -4.92
CA ALA A 118 8.50 -5.08 -3.55
C ALA A 118 7.60 -5.72 -2.49
N SER A 119 6.53 -6.41 -2.90
CA SER A 119 5.60 -7.03 -1.96
C SER A 119 6.25 -8.23 -1.26
N PRO A 120 6.21 -8.32 0.09
CA PRO A 120 6.77 -9.45 0.83
C PRO A 120 6.05 -10.78 0.55
N PHE A 121 4.88 -10.73 -0.08
CA PHE A 121 4.07 -11.90 -0.43
C PHE A 121 4.31 -12.42 -1.86
N VAL A 122 5.31 -11.92 -2.59
CA VAL A 122 5.62 -12.48 -3.92
C VAL A 122 6.42 -13.75 -3.76
N ASN A 123 5.71 -14.88 -3.79
CA ASN A 123 6.28 -16.21 -3.84
C ASN A 123 6.48 -16.57 -5.32
N ASP A 124 7.63 -16.23 -5.89
CA ASP A 124 8.02 -16.55 -7.26
C ASP A 124 7.07 -16.06 -8.38
N TRP A 125 7.64 -15.64 -9.52
CA TRP A 125 6.87 -15.02 -10.62
C TRP A 125 5.88 -15.97 -11.32
N GLN A 126 5.81 -17.24 -10.90
CA GLN A 126 5.02 -18.30 -11.51
C GLN A 126 3.80 -18.74 -10.72
N ASP A 127 3.72 -18.47 -9.42
CA ASP A 127 2.59 -18.93 -8.61
C ASP A 127 1.59 -17.81 -8.42
N GLN A 128 0.61 -17.76 -9.34
CA GLN A 128 -0.75 -17.46 -8.87
C GLN A 128 -1.03 -18.54 -7.82
N ASP A 129 -1.21 -18.19 -6.55
CA ASP A 129 -1.85 -19.16 -5.66
C ASP A 129 -3.21 -19.55 -6.27
N GLU A 130 -3.76 -20.71 -5.92
CA GLU A 130 -5.04 -21.19 -6.47
C GLU A 130 -6.22 -20.19 -6.23
N TRP A 131 -5.97 -19.10 -5.51
CA TRP A 131 -6.90 -18.01 -5.16
C TRP A 131 -6.58 -16.67 -5.84
N GLY A 132 -5.51 -16.57 -6.64
CA GLY A 132 -5.12 -15.38 -7.38
C GLY A 132 -4.63 -14.20 -6.53
N ASN A 133 -3.85 -14.41 -5.47
CA ASN A 133 -3.24 -13.32 -4.70
C ASN A 133 -2.08 -12.67 -5.47
N TYR A 134 -2.15 -11.35 -5.69
CA TYR A 134 -1.15 -10.54 -6.42
C TYR A 134 -0.19 -9.83 -5.48
N GLY A 135 0.23 -10.51 -4.42
CA GLY A 135 1.01 -9.91 -3.34
C GLY A 135 0.18 -8.86 -2.58
N CYS A 136 0.72 -7.65 -2.44
CA CYS A 136 0.04 -6.59 -1.68
C CYS A 136 -1.10 -5.86 -2.40
N GLN A 137 -1.19 -6.00 -3.72
CA GLN A 137 -2.14 -5.27 -4.55
C GLN A 137 -3.47 -5.99 -4.70
N TYR A 138 -4.51 -5.26 -5.06
CA TYR A 138 -5.75 -5.89 -5.47
C TYR A 138 -5.56 -6.77 -6.72
N SER A 139 -6.33 -7.84 -6.78
CA SER A 139 -6.48 -8.63 -8.01
C SER A 139 -7.46 -7.94 -8.96
N GLN A 140 -6.98 -7.50 -10.13
CA GLN A 140 -7.82 -6.90 -11.17
C GLN A 140 -8.90 -7.89 -11.66
N SER A 141 -8.57 -9.17 -11.83
CA SER A 141 -9.55 -10.19 -12.23
C SER A 141 -10.64 -10.36 -11.19
N THR A 142 -10.27 -10.41 -9.90
CA THR A 142 -11.24 -10.53 -8.80
C THR A 142 -12.19 -9.34 -8.74
N ILE A 143 -11.68 -8.10 -8.88
CA ILE A 143 -12.52 -6.90 -8.89
C ILE A 143 -13.48 -6.94 -10.09
N TRP A 144 -12.99 -7.30 -11.27
CA TRP A 144 -13.82 -7.39 -12.47
C TRP A 144 -14.90 -8.48 -12.35
N GLU A 145 -14.53 -9.67 -11.87
CA GLU A 145 -15.45 -10.80 -11.80
C GLU A 145 -16.54 -10.61 -10.76
N LYS A 146 -16.16 -10.20 -9.54
CA LYS A 146 -17.05 -10.11 -8.38
C LYS A 146 -17.80 -8.80 -8.31
N GLU A 147 -17.13 -7.69 -8.59
CA GLU A 147 -17.69 -6.35 -8.40
C GLU A 147 -18.05 -5.65 -9.71
N LYS A 148 -17.69 -6.22 -10.87
CA LYS A 148 -17.83 -5.57 -12.19
C LYS A 148 -17.12 -4.22 -12.24
N GLY A 149 -16.05 -4.08 -11.45
CA GLY A 149 -15.29 -2.84 -11.31
C GLY A 149 -13.99 -2.84 -12.10
N THR A 150 -13.33 -1.68 -12.12
CA THR A 150 -11.97 -1.50 -12.62
C THR A 150 -11.03 -1.21 -11.44
N LEU A 151 -9.85 -1.82 -11.46
CA LEU A 151 -8.75 -1.44 -10.56
C LEU A 151 -8.01 -0.25 -11.17
N CYS A 152 -7.77 0.77 -10.36
CA CYS A 152 -6.96 1.91 -10.72
C CYS A 152 -5.77 1.98 -9.77
N ASP A 153 -4.59 2.25 -10.31
CA ASP A 153 -3.37 2.32 -9.53
C ASP A 153 -2.41 3.37 -10.11
N MET A 154 -1.51 3.85 -9.25
CA MET A 154 -0.45 4.75 -9.64
C MET A 154 0.74 4.65 -8.67
N HIS A 155 1.95 4.67 -9.20
CA HIS A 155 3.15 4.61 -8.37
C HIS A 155 3.25 5.78 -7.40
N LEU A 156 3.72 5.50 -6.18
CA LEU A 156 3.83 6.51 -5.13
C LEU A 156 4.75 7.67 -5.51
N TYR A 157 5.84 7.43 -6.26
CA TYR A 157 6.77 8.50 -6.66
C TYR A 157 6.09 9.68 -7.37
N ARG A 158 4.94 9.47 -8.04
CA ARG A 158 4.18 10.55 -8.69
C ARG A 158 3.47 11.49 -7.73
N PHE A 159 3.26 11.04 -6.50
CA PHE A 159 2.67 11.85 -5.44
C PHE A 159 3.74 12.50 -4.56
N PHE A 160 5.03 12.29 -4.83
CA PHE A 160 6.11 13.00 -4.18
C PHE A 160 6.64 14.12 -5.10
N GLY A 161 7.12 15.21 -4.50
CA GLY A 161 7.61 16.39 -5.24
C GLY A 161 6.60 17.54 -5.32
N ALA A 162 6.97 18.59 -6.07
CA ALA A 162 6.24 19.86 -6.11
C ALA A 162 4.78 19.72 -6.56
N ASP A 163 4.52 18.77 -7.46
CA ASP A 163 3.19 18.55 -8.05
C ASP A 163 2.42 17.38 -7.40
N GLY A 164 3.00 16.71 -6.40
CA GLY A 164 2.39 15.52 -5.79
C GLY A 164 1.03 15.78 -5.15
N ILE A 165 0.91 16.92 -4.45
CA ILE A 165 -0.35 17.37 -3.84
C ILE A 165 -1.41 17.65 -4.90
N GLN A 166 -1.01 18.28 -6.01
CA GLN A 166 -1.94 18.62 -7.09
C GLN A 166 -2.42 17.35 -7.79
N THR A 167 -1.50 16.42 -8.07
CA THR A 167 -1.79 15.09 -8.61
C THR A 167 -2.79 14.34 -7.74
N LEU A 168 -2.63 14.38 -6.41
CA LEU A 168 -3.58 13.74 -5.49
C LEU A 168 -4.95 14.42 -5.49
N LYS A 169 -5.00 15.76 -5.54
CA LYS A 169 -6.26 16.52 -5.61
C LYS A 169 -7.03 16.24 -6.90
N GLU A 170 -6.34 16.01 -8.01
CA GLU A 170 -6.95 15.67 -9.29
C GLU A 170 -7.69 14.33 -9.26
N LEU A 171 -7.33 13.41 -8.35
CA LEU A 171 -8.08 12.17 -8.13
C LEU A 171 -9.51 12.42 -7.62
N LYS A 172 -9.86 13.62 -7.16
CA LYS A 172 -11.26 14.00 -6.87
C LYS A 172 -12.18 13.83 -8.08
N HIS A 173 -11.65 14.02 -9.30
CA HIS A 173 -12.41 13.81 -10.53
C HIS A 173 -12.71 12.33 -10.82
N SER A 174 -12.00 11.41 -10.16
CA SER A 174 -12.27 9.98 -10.25
C SER A 174 -13.50 9.56 -9.46
N GLY A 175 -14.12 10.41 -8.65
CA GLY A 175 -15.26 10.05 -7.82
C GLY A 175 -14.89 9.35 -6.51
N LEU A 176 -13.64 9.53 -6.05
CA LEU A 176 -13.19 9.18 -4.70
C LEU A 176 -13.79 10.12 -3.66
N GLY A 177 -14.01 9.61 -2.44
CA GLY A 177 -14.52 10.41 -1.34
C GLY A 177 -13.51 11.47 -0.88
N GLU A 178 -14.02 12.62 -0.43
CA GLU A 178 -13.16 13.70 0.09
C GLU A 178 -12.37 13.26 1.33
N ASP A 179 -12.96 12.42 2.18
CA ASP A 179 -12.30 11.87 3.37
C ASP A 179 -11.13 10.93 3.02
N GLU A 180 -11.27 10.10 1.98
CA GLU A 180 -10.21 9.20 1.51
C GLU A 180 -9.02 10.01 0.95
N LEU A 181 -9.31 11.04 0.15
CA LEU A 181 -8.29 11.91 -0.43
C LEU A 181 -7.57 12.74 0.63
N ASN A 182 -8.31 13.30 1.59
CA ASN A 182 -7.72 14.03 2.70
C ASN A 182 -6.83 13.11 3.54
N THR A 183 -7.30 11.91 3.88
CA THR A 183 -6.50 10.90 4.57
C THR A 183 -5.20 10.62 3.82
N MET A 184 -5.26 10.46 2.50
CA MET A 184 -4.07 10.20 1.71
C MET A 184 -3.14 11.42 1.63
N LEU A 185 -3.68 12.63 1.56
CA LEU A 185 -2.91 13.87 1.56
C LEU A 185 -2.12 14.02 2.87
N PHE A 186 -2.76 13.71 4.00
CA PHE A 186 -2.11 13.68 5.30
C PHE A 186 -0.99 12.62 5.34
N ARG A 187 -1.26 11.40 4.87
CA ARG A 187 -0.28 10.30 4.89
C ARG A 187 0.95 10.55 4.03
N LEU A 188 0.77 11.13 2.83
CA LEU A 188 1.86 11.30 1.86
C LEU A 188 2.66 12.58 2.08
N HIS A 189 2.04 13.64 2.62
CA HIS A 189 2.68 14.97 2.69
C HIS A 189 2.76 15.58 4.10
N GLY A 190 2.23 14.94 5.14
CA GLY A 190 2.36 15.40 6.52
C GLY A 190 1.73 16.76 6.82
N PHE A 191 0.82 17.27 5.98
CA PHE A 191 0.10 18.53 6.20
C PHE A 191 -1.02 18.36 7.24
N GLY A 192 -0.67 17.97 8.45
CA GLY A 192 -1.59 17.75 9.57
C GLY A 192 -1.03 16.69 10.49
N ASP A 193 -1.02 16.98 11.79
CA ASP A 193 -0.46 16.20 12.90
C ASP A 193 -0.39 14.68 12.61
N SER A 194 0.83 14.14 12.54
CA SER A 194 1.18 12.84 11.92
C SER A 194 0.63 11.59 12.64
N ARG A 195 -0.47 11.67 13.38
CA ARG A 195 -0.93 10.61 14.30
C ARG A 195 -2.41 10.29 14.29
N ALA A 196 -3.23 10.95 13.46
CA ALA A 196 -4.68 10.75 13.56
C ALA A 196 -5.25 9.53 12.83
N HIS A 197 -4.73 9.07 11.67
CA HIS A 197 -5.48 8.11 10.83
C HIS A 197 -4.64 6.93 10.32
N GLN A 198 -4.27 6.01 11.21
CA GLN A 198 -4.00 4.61 10.87
C GLN A 198 -5.31 3.79 10.90
N THR A 199 -6.26 4.12 10.02
CA THR A 199 -7.46 3.30 9.85
C THR A 199 -7.66 2.86 8.41
N LYS A 200 -7.60 1.52 8.25
CA LYS A 200 -8.14 0.68 7.18
C LYS A 200 -7.38 0.74 5.85
N VAL A 201 -6.48 -0.23 5.61
CA VAL A 201 -6.78 -1.52 4.94
C VAL A 201 -5.86 -2.59 5.57
N ASN A 202 -6.18 -3.88 5.41
CA ASN A 202 -5.42 -5.05 5.85
C ASN A 202 -5.67 -6.17 4.81
N PRO A 203 -4.65 -6.94 4.37
CA PRO A 203 -4.68 -8.38 4.48
C PRO A 203 -3.30 -8.97 4.80
N ILE A 204 -3.04 -9.17 6.09
CA ILE A 204 -2.94 -10.50 6.71
C ILE A 204 -3.72 -10.43 8.01
N ARG A 205 -4.31 -11.53 8.48
CA ARG A 205 -5.09 -11.59 9.73
C ARG A 205 -4.23 -11.33 10.99
N HIS A 206 -3.59 -10.18 11.12
CA HIS A 206 -3.33 -9.59 12.43
C HIS A 206 -4.69 -9.19 12.98
N VAL A 207 -5.23 -10.03 13.86
CA VAL A 207 -6.46 -9.74 14.57
C VAL A 207 -6.13 -8.57 15.51
N ARG A 208 -6.34 -7.34 15.04
CA ARG A 208 -6.20 -6.14 15.88
C ARG A 208 -7.24 -6.23 17.00
N MET A 209 -6.76 -6.28 18.23
CA MET A 209 -7.59 -6.35 19.43
C MET A 209 -8.32 -5.01 19.63
N ASN A 210 -9.62 -5.07 19.93
CA ASN A 210 -10.41 -3.89 20.28
C ASN A 210 -11.35 -4.22 21.44
N MET A 211 -11.34 -3.37 22.48
CA MET A 211 -12.09 -3.55 23.73
C MET A 211 -13.61 -3.51 23.54
N ASN A 212 -14.11 -2.93 22.44
CA ASN A 212 -15.54 -2.92 22.11
C ASN A 212 -16.03 -4.22 21.45
N ASN A 213 -15.12 -5.12 21.05
CA ASN A 213 -15.42 -6.25 20.16
C ASN A 213 -15.14 -7.61 20.82
N ASN A 214 -15.52 -7.77 22.11
CA ASN A 214 -15.30 -9.00 22.88
C ASN A 214 -13.84 -9.48 22.78
N PRO A 215 -12.89 -8.72 23.35
CA PRO A 215 -11.47 -9.00 23.21
C PRO A 215 -11.12 -10.42 23.71
N THR A 216 -10.13 -11.07 23.09
CA THR A 216 -9.71 -12.42 23.48
C THR A 216 -8.23 -12.48 23.86
N THR A 217 -7.88 -13.49 24.64
CA THR A 217 -6.50 -13.77 25.05
C THR A 217 -5.59 -13.96 23.86
N GLU A 218 -6.06 -14.63 22.81
CA GLU A 218 -5.29 -14.89 21.59
C GLU A 218 -4.96 -13.59 20.84
N GLN A 219 -5.87 -12.61 20.85
CA GLN A 219 -5.64 -11.31 20.22
C GLN A 219 -4.54 -10.53 20.96
N LEU A 220 -4.60 -10.51 22.30
CA LEU A 220 -3.57 -9.86 23.11
C LEU A 220 -2.23 -10.60 23.02
N ALA A 221 -2.25 -11.93 23.05
CA ALA A 221 -1.05 -12.75 22.86
C ALA A 221 -0.39 -12.46 21.51
N SER A 222 -1.18 -12.30 20.44
CA SER A 222 -0.66 -11.91 19.13
C SER A 222 0.04 -10.55 19.17
N LEU A 223 -0.57 -9.54 19.82
CA LEU A 223 0.06 -8.21 19.95
C LEU A 223 1.38 -8.27 20.72
N ILE A 224 1.43 -9.04 21.81
CA ILE A 224 2.64 -9.24 22.62
C ILE A 224 3.71 -9.99 21.81
N ALA A 225 3.32 -11.00 21.05
CA ALA A 225 4.23 -11.81 20.22
C ALA A 225 4.88 -11.01 19.09
N ASP A 226 4.17 -10.03 18.53
CA ASP A 226 4.64 -9.16 17.44
C ASP A 226 5.74 -8.17 17.90
N CYS A 227 5.99 -8.05 19.21
CA CYS A 227 7.00 -7.16 19.76
C CYS A 227 8.37 -7.85 19.92
N ASP A 228 9.46 -7.12 19.67
CA ASP A 228 10.83 -7.61 19.90
C ASP A 228 11.35 -7.09 21.25
N ASP A 229 11.34 -7.94 22.26
CA ASP A 229 11.77 -7.63 23.64
C ASP A 229 13.21 -7.11 23.73
N THR A 230 14.05 -7.33 22.70
CA THR A 230 15.43 -6.85 22.66
C THR A 230 15.61 -5.53 21.90
N ALA A 231 14.61 -5.10 21.12
CA ALA A 231 14.71 -3.92 20.26
C ALA A 231 14.40 -2.60 20.97
N GLY A 232 13.85 -2.64 22.19
CA GLY A 232 13.54 -1.45 22.97
C GLY A 232 12.52 -1.70 24.08
N ASN A 233 12.18 -0.63 24.80
CA ASN A 233 11.08 -0.68 25.76
C ASN A 233 9.75 -0.68 25.00
N HIS A 234 8.68 -1.21 25.58
CA HIS A 234 7.34 -1.20 24.98
C HIS A 234 6.32 -0.61 25.96
N CYS A 235 5.20 -0.12 25.42
CA CYS A 235 4.08 0.34 26.21
C CYS A 235 2.78 -0.22 25.63
N LEU A 236 2.04 -0.97 26.45
CA LEU A 236 0.67 -1.37 26.15
C LEU A 236 -0.30 -0.24 26.50
N TRP A 237 -1.21 0.09 25.60
CA TRP A 237 -2.20 1.14 25.81
C TRP A 237 -3.47 0.94 24.96
N VAL A 238 -4.54 1.64 25.33
CA VAL A 238 -5.84 1.58 24.64
C VAL A 238 -6.23 2.98 24.17
N GLU A 239 -6.63 3.07 22.92
CA GLU A 239 -7.15 4.28 22.29
C GLU A 239 -8.62 4.53 22.67
N ARG A 240 -9.10 5.78 22.52
CA ARG A 240 -10.48 6.19 22.80
C ARG A 240 -11.55 5.40 22.03
N ASN A 241 -11.19 4.85 20.87
CA ASN A 241 -12.07 3.97 20.09
C ASN A 241 -12.02 2.48 20.52
N GLY A 242 -11.30 2.16 21.60
CA GLY A 242 -11.13 0.82 22.15
C GLY A 242 -10.00 0.00 21.51
N THR A 243 -9.28 0.51 20.50
CA THR A 243 -8.18 -0.24 19.88
C THR A 243 -7.01 -0.37 20.83
N VAL A 244 -6.49 -1.59 20.96
CA VAL A 244 -5.34 -1.90 21.83
C VAL A 244 -4.06 -1.87 21.01
N HIS A 245 -3.04 -1.22 21.56
CA HIS A 245 -1.76 -0.97 20.92
C HIS A 245 -0.61 -1.40 21.84
N ILE A 246 0.47 -1.91 21.26
CA ILE A 246 1.78 -1.97 21.92
C ILE A 246 2.75 -1.14 21.09
N THR A 247 3.32 -0.11 21.69
CA THR A 247 4.23 0.82 21.00
C THR A 247 5.63 0.70 21.55
N ARG A 248 6.62 0.49 20.68
CA ARG A 248 8.03 0.55 21.04
C ARG A 248 8.40 2.00 21.39
N LEU A 249 9.10 2.17 22.51
CA LEU A 249 9.63 3.42 22.99
C LEU A 249 11.14 3.45 22.71
N ASP A 250 11.62 4.54 22.13
CA ASP A 250 13.04 4.72 21.86
C ASP A 250 13.82 4.79 23.18
N SER A 251 14.89 3.97 23.27
CA SER A 251 15.62 3.63 24.50
C SER A 251 16.24 4.81 25.24
N ASP A 252 16.46 5.92 24.55
CA ASP A 252 17.32 7.01 25.03
C ASP A 252 16.54 8.20 25.60
N THR A 253 15.20 8.21 25.53
CA THR A 253 14.44 9.44 25.84
C THR A 253 13.11 9.20 26.57
N PHE A 254 12.51 8.02 26.44
CA PHE A 254 11.14 7.79 26.91
C PHE A 254 11.10 6.87 28.14
N SER A 255 10.96 7.47 29.33
CA SER A 255 10.50 6.79 30.55
C SER A 255 9.00 6.43 30.52
N GLY A 256 8.41 6.42 29.31
CA GLY A 256 6.97 6.46 29.08
C GLY A 256 6.31 7.81 29.40
N ARG A 257 6.91 8.71 30.18
CA ARG A 257 6.35 10.07 30.40
C ARG A 257 6.27 10.84 29.08
N GLY A 258 5.11 11.45 28.82
CA GLY A 258 4.87 12.24 27.61
C GLY A 258 4.28 11.41 26.47
N LEU A 259 4.06 10.10 26.64
CA LEU A 259 3.42 9.29 25.62
C LEU A 259 1.98 9.78 25.42
N GLU A 260 1.30 10.15 26.50
CA GLU A 260 -0.04 10.74 26.49
C GLU A 260 -0.08 12.09 25.75
N GLU A 261 1.00 12.88 25.79
CA GLU A 261 1.07 14.18 25.10
C GLU A 261 1.15 14.01 23.58
N ILE A 262 1.81 12.94 23.14
CA ILE A 262 1.98 12.62 21.71
C ILE A 262 0.96 11.58 21.22
N THR A 263 0.10 11.06 22.09
CA THR A 263 -1.03 10.19 21.77
C THR A 263 -2.29 10.66 22.53
N PRO A 264 -2.88 11.80 22.12
CA PRO A 264 -4.00 12.42 22.85
C PRO A 264 -5.25 11.53 22.93
N GLU A 265 -5.37 10.54 22.04
CA GLU A 265 -6.45 9.56 22.05
C GLU A 265 -6.21 8.39 23.02
N MET A 266 -5.07 8.35 23.73
CA MET A 266 -4.78 7.34 24.73
C MET A 266 -5.74 7.48 25.93
N LEU A 267 -6.51 6.43 26.20
CA LEU A 267 -7.41 6.36 27.34
C LEU A 267 -6.87 5.50 28.48
N ILE A 268 -6.18 4.42 28.17
CA ILE A 268 -5.64 3.50 29.17
C ILE A 268 -4.18 3.23 28.83
N ARG A 269 -3.32 3.15 29.84
CA ARG A 269 -1.90 2.85 29.66
C ARG A 269 -1.37 1.94 30.76
N ALA A 270 -0.62 0.93 30.36
CA ALA A 270 0.11 0.04 31.25
C ALA A 270 1.49 0.62 31.65
N PRO A 271 2.22 -0.04 32.57
CA PRO A 271 3.61 0.25 32.84
C PRO A 271 4.46 0.01 31.58
N VAL A 272 5.67 0.58 31.59
CA VAL A 272 6.63 0.31 30.52
C VAL A 272 7.15 -1.13 30.67
N PHE A 273 7.04 -1.91 29.60
CA PHE A 273 7.69 -3.21 29.46
C PHE A 273 9.15 -2.97 29.09
N HIS A 274 10.05 -3.29 30.01
CA HIS A 274 11.45 -2.94 29.85
C HIS A 274 12.16 -3.90 28.89
N VAL A 275 13.05 -3.35 28.07
CA VAL A 275 13.88 -4.14 27.15
C VAL A 275 14.58 -5.28 27.88
N GLY A 276 14.45 -6.50 27.35
CA GLY A 276 15.11 -7.71 27.85
C GLY A 276 14.53 -8.29 29.15
N HIS A 277 13.37 -7.81 29.62
CA HIS A 277 12.72 -8.34 30.83
C HIS A 277 11.80 -9.54 30.57
N GLY A 278 11.56 -9.90 29.30
CA GLY A 278 10.66 -10.99 28.94
C GLY A 278 9.19 -10.65 29.10
N ASP A 279 8.84 -9.36 29.09
CA ASP A 279 7.46 -8.87 29.13
C ASP A 279 6.81 -8.88 27.73
N THR A 280 7.63 -8.93 26.68
CA THR A 280 7.19 -8.94 25.29
C THR A 280 7.80 -10.07 24.46
N GLY A 281 7.31 -10.25 23.24
CA GLY A 281 7.77 -11.29 22.32
C GLY A 281 7.09 -12.64 22.51
N THR A 282 7.53 -13.61 21.70
CA THR A 282 6.83 -14.89 21.54
C THR A 282 6.75 -15.72 22.81
N ASP A 283 7.67 -15.56 23.75
CA ASP A 283 7.70 -16.34 24.99
C ASP A 283 6.73 -15.78 26.02
N ALA A 284 6.69 -14.46 26.21
CA ALA A 284 5.68 -13.78 27.01
C ALA A 284 4.26 -14.09 26.50
N ALA A 285 4.07 -14.07 25.18
CA ALA A 285 2.79 -14.37 24.54
C ALA A 285 2.28 -15.81 24.77
N LYS A 286 3.16 -16.78 25.02
CA LYS A 286 2.79 -18.17 25.33
C LYS A 286 2.37 -18.34 26.79
N GLU A 287 2.75 -17.42 27.67
CA GLU A 287 2.39 -17.49 29.09
C GLU A 287 0.93 -17.07 29.29
N THR A 288 0.01 -18.02 29.14
CA THR A 288 -1.43 -17.77 29.21
C THR A 288 -1.87 -17.07 30.51
N GLY A 289 -1.20 -17.34 31.64
CA GLY A 289 -1.47 -16.67 32.91
C GLY A 289 -1.16 -15.17 32.86
N TYR A 290 0.00 -14.80 32.32
CA TYR A 290 0.43 -13.43 32.11
C TYR A 290 -0.51 -12.68 31.14
N VAL A 291 -0.78 -13.26 29.97
CA VAL A 291 -1.66 -12.63 28.97
C VAL A 291 -3.08 -12.45 29.50
N ASN A 292 -3.65 -13.46 30.18
CA ASN A 292 -4.98 -13.34 30.79
C ASN A 292 -5.02 -12.28 31.90
N ALA A 293 -3.94 -12.15 32.68
CA ALA A 293 -3.86 -11.14 33.72
C ALA A 293 -3.85 -9.72 33.12
N TRP A 294 -3.19 -9.51 31.98
CA TRP A 294 -3.25 -8.22 31.27
C TRP A 294 -4.61 -7.98 30.62
N LEU A 295 -5.20 -8.98 29.97
CA LEU A 295 -6.53 -8.85 29.38
C LEU A 295 -7.56 -8.42 30.42
N ARG A 296 -7.59 -9.10 31.57
CA ARG A 296 -8.52 -8.77 32.66
C ARG A 296 -8.33 -7.33 33.16
N ARG A 297 -7.09 -6.86 33.31
CA ARG A 297 -6.81 -5.47 33.71
C ARG A 297 -7.31 -4.46 32.68
N LEU A 298 -7.13 -4.75 31.40
CA LEU A 298 -7.65 -3.90 30.32
C LEU A 298 -9.18 -3.87 30.35
N GLU A 299 -9.84 -5.01 30.53
CA GLU A 299 -11.30 -5.11 30.63
C GLU A 299 -11.85 -4.31 31.82
N GLU A 300 -11.30 -4.55 33.01
CA GLU A 300 -11.68 -3.83 34.24
C GLU A 300 -11.51 -2.30 34.08
N ALA A 301 -10.39 -1.88 33.49
CA ALA A 301 -10.10 -0.47 33.25
C ALA A 301 -11.00 0.15 32.16
N TRP A 302 -11.33 -0.62 31.12
CA TRP A 302 -12.22 -0.21 30.04
C TRP A 302 -13.67 -0.06 30.52
N GLU A 303 -14.13 -0.92 31.43
CA GLU A 303 -15.45 -0.79 32.05
C GLU A 303 -15.50 0.35 33.07
N ALA A 304 -14.42 0.55 33.83
CA ALA A 304 -14.31 1.61 34.84
C ALA A 304 -14.10 3.01 34.26
N GLN A 305 -13.97 3.15 32.92
CA GLN A 305 -13.71 4.43 32.30
C GLN A 305 -14.88 5.41 32.55
N LEU A 306 -14.59 6.50 33.25
CA LEU A 306 -15.47 7.67 33.29
C LEU A 306 -15.28 8.47 31.99
N PRO A 307 -16.22 9.35 31.60
CA PRO A 307 -16.03 10.33 30.51
C PRO A 307 -14.97 11.41 30.82
N SER A 308 -13.88 11.01 31.46
CA SER A 308 -12.69 11.77 31.80
C SER A 308 -11.85 12.05 30.55
N SER A 309 -11.25 13.23 30.49
CA SER A 309 -10.26 13.60 29.48
C SER A 309 -8.84 13.10 29.79
N ARG A 310 -8.64 12.38 30.90
CA ARG A 310 -7.32 11.91 31.35
C ARG A 310 -7.15 10.41 31.12
N CYS A 311 -5.97 10.03 30.62
CA CYS A 311 -5.51 8.65 30.51
C CYS A 311 -5.45 7.98 31.89
N LEU A 312 -5.99 6.76 31.98
CA LEU A 312 -5.98 5.88 33.14
C LEU A 312 -4.73 4.99 33.11
N TYR A 313 -3.94 5.06 34.18
CA TYR A 313 -2.80 4.17 34.36
C TYR A 313 -3.23 2.88 35.07
N ILE A 314 -2.80 1.72 34.56
CA ILE A 314 -3.07 0.39 35.13
C ILE A 314 -1.75 -0.33 35.44
N ASP A 315 -1.73 -1.15 36.49
CA ASP A 315 -0.58 -1.97 36.93
C ASP A 315 -0.97 -3.40 37.39
#